data_AF-A0A7X6PVF7-F1
#
_entry.id   AF-A0A7X6PVF7-F1
#
_cell.length_a   1.000
_cell.length_b   1.000
_cell.length_c   1.000
_cell.angle_alpha   90.00
_cell.angle_beta   90.00
_cell.angle_gamma   90.00
#
_symmetry.space_group_name_H-M   'P 1'
#
loop_
_entity.id
_entity.type
_entity.pdbx_description
1 polymer ?
#
loop_
_entity_poly.entity_id
_entity_poly.type
_entity_poly.pdbx_seq_one_letter_code
_entity_poly.pdbx_strand_id
1 'polypeptide(L)'
;MSQGTILERKDIPEMHRWDLSHLFNSNKAWDRLYSEVEKRLPMYENYRGRLGESAQVLKEAVTFSLKTGRDIERLYTYAHLKNDEDKSDQQYLAMYQRAIALSTMAS
;
A
#
# COMPACT_ATOMS: atom_id res chain seq x y z
N MET A 1 27.81 33.08 -11.65
CA MET A 1 26.99 32.00 -11.07
C MET A 1 26.67 31.04 -12.20
N SER A 2 27.36 29.91 -12.30
CA SER A 2 26.95 28.86 -13.24
C SER A 2 25.59 28.34 -12.79
N GLN A 3 24.55 28.55 -13.59
CA GLN A 3 23.24 27.96 -13.36
C GLN A 3 23.39 26.43 -13.47
N GLY A 4 23.34 25.75 -12.32
CA GLY A 4 23.23 24.29 -12.31
C GLY A 4 21.87 23.90 -12.88
N THR A 5 21.85 22.99 -13.85
CA THR A 5 20.61 22.41 -14.38
C THR A 5 19.92 21.60 -13.29
N ILE A 6 18.66 21.90 -13.00
CA ILE A 6 17.82 21.08 -12.12
C ILE A 6 17.40 19.85 -12.93
N LEU A 7 17.72 18.65 -12.44
CA LEU A 7 17.37 17.39 -13.08
C LEU A 7 15.90 17.04 -12.80
N GLU A 8 15.23 16.41 -13.78
CA GLU A 8 13.95 15.76 -13.52
C GLU A 8 14.17 14.47 -12.72
N ARG A 9 13.12 14.00 -12.01
CA ARG A 9 13.21 12.80 -11.16
C ARG A 9 13.73 11.58 -11.93
N LYS A 10 13.29 11.40 -13.18
CA LYS A 10 13.67 10.29 -14.06
C LYS A 10 15.15 10.32 -14.50
N ASP A 11 15.83 11.46 -14.36
CA ASP A 11 17.22 11.67 -14.79
C ASP A 11 18.22 11.56 -13.63
N ILE A 12 17.76 11.46 -12.38
CA ILE A 12 18.62 11.29 -11.19
C ILE A 12 19.31 9.92 -11.25
N PRO A 13 20.63 9.78 -11.04
CA PRO A 13 21.28 8.46 -11.02
C PRO A 13 20.67 7.48 -10.02
N GLU A 14 20.57 6.19 -10.37
CA GLU A 14 19.93 5.15 -9.54
C GLU A 14 20.52 5.06 -8.13
N MET A 15 21.84 5.25 -7.98
CA MET A 15 22.53 5.26 -6.68
C MET A 15 22.05 6.36 -5.71
N HIS A 16 21.33 7.37 -6.22
CA HIS A 16 20.73 8.46 -5.45
C HIS A 16 19.21 8.32 -5.33
N ARG A 17 18.63 7.18 -5.74
CA ARG A 17 17.21 6.87 -5.60
C ARG A 17 16.99 5.91 -4.44
N TRP A 18 15.81 5.96 -3.85
CA TRP A 18 15.38 4.94 -2.89
C TRP A 18 15.17 3.62 -3.64
N ASP A 19 15.59 2.51 -3.03
CA ASP A 19 15.25 1.18 -3.53
C ASP A 19 13.96 0.68 -2.87
N LEU A 20 12.86 0.73 -3.62
CA LEU A 20 11.54 0.25 -3.18
C LEU A 20 11.24 -1.19 -3.63
N SER A 21 12.20 -1.88 -4.26
CA SER A 21 12.01 -3.27 -4.73
C SER A 21 11.69 -4.23 -3.58
N HIS A 22 12.24 -3.95 -2.38
CA HIS A 22 11.93 -4.69 -1.16
C HIS A 22 10.45 -4.63 -0.75
N LEU A 23 9.73 -3.56 -1.12
CA LEU A 23 8.28 -3.47 -0.95
C LEU A 23 7.57 -4.13 -2.12
N PHE A 24 7.88 -3.75 -3.36
CA PHE A 24 7.35 -4.39 -4.57
C PHE A 24 8.34 -4.33 -5.72
N ASN A 25 8.55 -5.48 -6.37
CA ASN A 25 9.40 -5.58 -7.56
C ASN A 25 8.77 -4.92 -8.80
N SER A 26 7.46 -4.61 -8.79
CA SER A 26 6.77 -3.93 -9.90
C SER A 26 5.41 -3.39 -9.47
N ASN A 27 4.90 -2.42 -10.24
CA ASN A 27 3.53 -1.92 -10.08
C ASN A 27 2.48 -3.03 -10.30
N LYS A 28 2.76 -4.03 -11.14
CA LYS A 28 1.88 -5.20 -11.32
C LYS A 28 1.78 -6.06 -10.06
N ALA A 29 2.87 -6.21 -9.31
CA ALA A 29 2.85 -6.91 -8.02
C ALA A 29 2.03 -6.13 -6.98
N TRP A 30 2.13 -4.80 -7.00
CA TRP A 30 1.30 -3.92 -6.18
C TRP A 30 -0.19 -4.06 -6.54
N ASP A 31 -0.55 -3.98 -7.83
CA ASP A 31 -1.94 -4.09 -8.28
C ASP A 31 -2.57 -5.44 -7.91
N ARG A 32 -1.78 -6.52 -7.99
CA ARG A 32 -2.23 -7.85 -7.57
C ARG A 32 -2.61 -7.87 -6.10
N LEU A 33 -1.73 -7.40 -5.22
CA LEU A 33 -2.01 -7.37 -3.78
C LEU A 33 -3.17 -6.43 -3.47
N TYR A 34 -3.26 -5.28 -4.13
CA TYR A 34 -4.40 -4.36 -4.00
C TYR A 34 -5.72 -5.10 -4.26
N SER A 35 -5.84 -5.78 -5.40
CA SER A 35 -7.07 -6.52 -5.74
C SER A 35 -7.36 -7.68 -4.79
N GLU A 36 -6.32 -8.32 -4.25
CA GLU A 36 -6.49 -9.36 -3.22
C GLU A 36 -7.03 -8.79 -1.92
N VAL A 37 -6.47 -7.67 -1.44
CA VAL A 37 -6.91 -7.01 -0.20
C VAL A 37 -8.33 -6.48 -0.35
N GLU A 38 -8.64 -5.80 -1.45
CA GLU A 38 -9.98 -5.25 -1.73
C GLU A 38 -11.06 -6.35 -1.66
N LYS A 39 -10.79 -7.54 -2.22
CA LYS A 39 -11.70 -8.69 -2.16
C LYS A 39 -11.82 -9.32 -0.77
N ARG A 40 -10.83 -9.12 0.11
CA ARG A 40 -10.86 -9.64 1.49
C ARG A 40 -11.67 -8.75 2.41
N LEU A 41 -11.75 -7.43 2.17
CA LEU A 41 -12.43 -6.50 3.09
C LEU A 41 -13.87 -6.94 3.46
N PRO A 42 -14.73 -7.39 2.52
CA PRO A 42 -16.07 -7.86 2.88
C PRO A 42 -16.08 -9.05 3.85
N MET A 43 -14.99 -9.81 3.96
CA MET A 43 -14.89 -10.98 4.84
C MET A 43 -14.82 -10.60 6.33
N TYR A 44 -14.65 -9.31 6.68
CA TYR A 44 -14.80 -8.86 8.07
C TYR A 44 -16.20 -9.19 8.64
N GLU A 45 -17.23 -9.23 7.80
CA GLU A 45 -18.59 -9.60 8.20
C GLU A 45 -18.69 -11.01 8.78
N ASN A 46 -17.80 -11.93 8.39
CA ASN A 46 -17.77 -13.30 8.91
C ASN A 46 -17.49 -13.38 10.42
N TYR A 47 -16.97 -12.30 11.02
CA TYR A 47 -16.63 -12.22 12.44
C TYR A 47 -17.57 -11.32 13.24
N ARG A 48 -18.50 -10.61 12.60
CA ARG A 48 -19.42 -9.65 13.25
C ARG A 48 -20.31 -10.38 14.26
N GLY A 49 -20.25 -9.95 15.52
CA GLY A 49 -21.03 -10.55 16.62
C GLY A 49 -20.52 -11.91 17.13
N ARG A 50 -19.42 -12.44 16.55
CA ARG A 50 -18.95 -13.80 16.82
C ARG A 50 -17.68 -13.87 17.68
N LEU A 51 -17.07 -12.73 17.98
CA LEU A 51 -15.79 -12.67 18.71
C LEU A 51 -15.82 -13.31 20.11
N GLY A 52 -17.01 -13.40 20.72
CA GLY A 52 -17.22 -14.05 22.02
C GLY A 52 -17.52 -15.56 21.96
N GLU A 53 -17.67 -16.15 20.77
CA GLU A 53 -18.03 -17.57 20.62
C GLU A 53 -16.95 -18.50 21.19
N SER A 54 -15.67 -18.17 20.96
CA SER A 54 -14.53 -18.92 21.52
C SER A 54 -13.20 -18.17 21.34
N ALA A 55 -12.17 -18.60 22.08
CA ALA A 55 -10.79 -18.12 21.87
C ALA A 55 -10.28 -18.39 20.45
N GLN A 56 -10.75 -19.45 19.80
CA GLN A 56 -10.37 -19.79 18.43
C GLN A 56 -10.93 -18.77 17.43
N VAL A 57 -12.22 -18.42 17.54
CA VAL A 57 -12.85 -17.41 16.66
C VAL A 57 -12.20 -16.04 16.85
N LEU A 58 -11.87 -15.66 18.09
CA LEU A 58 -11.14 -14.42 18.36
C LEU A 58 -9.76 -14.41 17.68
N LYS A 59 -9.00 -15.52 17.82
CA LYS A 59 -7.67 -15.65 17.20
C LYS A 59 -7.74 -15.52 15.68
N GLU A 60 -8.73 -16.15 15.05
CA GLU A 60 -8.95 -16.07 13.60
C GLU A 60 -9.23 -14.63 13.16
N ALA A 61 -10.15 -13.94 13.84
CA ALA A 61 -10.50 -12.55 13.55
C ALA A 61 -9.30 -11.60 13.69
N VAL A 62 -8.54 -11.72 14.79
CA VAL A 62 -7.34 -10.91 15.03
C VAL A 62 -6.26 -11.19 13.98
N THR A 63 -6.03 -12.47 13.66
CA THR A 63 -5.04 -12.86 12.65
C THR A 63 -5.41 -12.31 11.27
N PHE A 64 -6.69 -12.41 10.90
CA PHE A 64 -7.22 -11.83 9.68
C PHE A 64 -7.02 -10.32 9.64
N SER A 65 -7.37 -9.61 10.73
CA SER A 65 -7.24 -8.16 10.80
C SER A 65 -5.79 -7.70 10.71
N LEU A 66 -4.88 -8.33 11.46
CA LEU A 66 -3.45 -8.01 11.43
C LEU A 66 -2.82 -8.27 10.07
N LYS A 67 -3.21 -9.36 9.40
CA LYS A 67 -2.75 -9.64 8.03
C LYS A 67 -3.25 -8.57 7.06
N THR A 68 -4.51 -8.19 7.16
CA THR A 68 -5.10 -7.16 6.31
C THR A 68 -4.47 -5.79 6.52
N GLY A 69 -4.29 -5.37 7.78
CA GLY A 69 -3.60 -4.12 8.10
C GLY A 69 -2.18 -4.06 7.54
N ARG A 70 -1.38 -5.12 7.70
CA ARG A 70 0.00 -5.17 7.17
C ARG A 70 0.06 -5.08 5.64
N ASP A 71 -0.87 -5.73 4.93
CA ASP A 71 -0.91 -5.66 3.48
C ASP A 71 -1.30 -4.25 3.00
N ILE A 72 -2.26 -3.60 3.67
CA ILE A 72 -2.66 -2.20 3.40
C ILE A 72 -1.49 -1.26 3.66
N GLU A 73 -0.80 -1.40 4.78
CA GLU A 73 0.37 -0.59 5.13
C GLU A 73 1.49 -0.73 4.09
N ARG A 74 1.75 -1.95 3.60
CA ARG A 74 2.71 -2.20 2.53
C ARG A 74 2.30 -1.50 1.22
N LEU A 75 1.03 -1.62 0.82
CA LEU A 75 0.48 -0.95 -0.37
C LEU A 75 0.60 0.58 -0.26
N TYR A 76 0.20 1.13 0.89
CA TYR A 76 0.25 2.55 1.20
C TYR A 76 1.69 3.07 1.16
N THR A 77 2.60 2.44 1.89
CA THR A 77 4.00 2.88 1.99
C THR A 77 4.67 2.94 0.62
N TYR A 78 4.51 1.91 -0.21
CA TYR A 78 5.07 1.92 -1.57
C TYR A 78 4.52 3.07 -2.41
N ALA A 79 3.19 3.22 -2.46
CA ALA A 79 2.55 4.23 -3.30
C ALA A 79 2.83 5.66 -2.80
N HIS A 80 2.89 5.85 -1.49
CA HIS A 80 3.24 7.12 -0.86
C HIS A 80 4.67 7.54 -1.21
N LEU A 81 5.64 6.66 -0.98
CA LEU A 81 7.05 6.94 -1.27
C LEU A 81 7.26 7.18 -2.77
N LYS A 82 6.58 6.41 -3.63
CA LYS A 82 6.60 6.64 -5.09
C LYS A 82 6.03 8.00 -5.50
N ASN A 83 4.94 8.43 -4.89
CA ASN A 83 4.35 9.75 -5.13
C ASN A 83 5.23 10.89 -4.59
N ASP A 84 6.04 10.64 -3.57
CA ASP A 84 7.02 11.62 -3.06
C ASP A 84 8.25 11.78 -3.97
N GLU A 85 8.54 10.79 -4.82
CA GLU A 85 9.61 10.90 -5.83
C GLU A 85 9.32 12.01 -6.85
N ASP A 86 8.06 12.14 -7.28
CA ASP A 86 7.58 13.17 -8.19
C ASP A 86 6.06 13.35 -8.04
N LYS A 87 5.64 14.48 -7.45
CA LYS A 87 4.22 14.80 -7.21
C LYS A 87 3.43 15.08 -8.49
N SER A 88 4.11 15.29 -9.62
CA SER A 88 3.46 15.49 -10.91
C SER A 88 3.12 14.18 -11.64
N ASP A 89 3.72 13.06 -11.22
CA ASP A 89 3.46 11.75 -11.80
C ASP A 89 2.06 11.25 -11.43
N GLN A 90 1.16 11.32 -12.40
CA GLN A 90 -0.25 10.95 -12.22
C GLN A 90 -0.44 9.46 -11.91
N GLN A 91 0.47 8.59 -12.35
CA GLN A 91 0.36 7.16 -12.07
C GLN A 91 0.53 6.91 -10.56
N TYR A 92 1.58 7.46 -9.95
CA TYR A 92 1.86 7.24 -8.54
C TYR A 92 0.92 8.04 -7.62
N LEU A 93 0.44 9.21 -8.07
CA LEU A 93 -0.65 9.92 -7.39
C LEU A 93 -1.92 9.05 -7.33
N ALA A 94 -2.32 8.43 -8.44
CA ALA A 94 -3.49 7.56 -8.48
C ALA A 94 -3.31 6.30 -7.61
N MET A 95 -2.13 5.67 -7.63
CA MET A 95 -1.81 4.55 -6.74
C MET A 95 -1.92 4.95 -5.26
N TYR A 96 -1.41 6.13 -4.91
CA TYR A 96 -1.47 6.64 -3.54
C TYR A 96 -2.92 6.89 -3.08
N GLN A 97 -3.74 7.51 -3.92
CA GLN A 97 -5.16 7.72 -3.65
C GLN A 97 -5.92 6.40 -3.48
N ARG A 98 -5.65 5.41 -4.32
CA ARG A 98 -6.22 4.05 -4.19
C ARG A 98 -5.84 3.40 -2.86
N ALA A 99 -4.58 3.53 -2.44
CA ALA A 99 -4.13 3.00 -1.14
C ALA A 99 -4.81 3.69 0.05
N ILE A 100 -4.99 5.01 0.00
CA ILE A 100 -5.76 5.76 1.01
C ILE A 100 -7.19 5.24 1.07
N ALA A 101 -7.86 5.11 -0.07
CA ALA A 101 -9.24 4.63 -0.13
C ALA A 101 -9.37 3.23 0.49
N LEU A 102 -8.42 2.34 0.20
CA LEU A 102 -8.37 0.99 0.77
C LEU A 102 -8.21 1.01 2.30
N SER A 103 -7.36 1.90 2.83
CA SER A 103 -7.21 2.10 4.28
C SER A 103 -8.50 2.60 4.94
N THR A 104 -9.21 3.52 4.28
CA THR A 104 -10.50 4.03 4.77
C THR A 104 -11.57 2.94 4.78
N MET A 105 -11.63 2.11 3.73
CA MET A 105 -12.59 1.00 3.67
C MET A 105 -12.34 -0.10 4.71
N ALA A 106 -11.12 -0.21 5.23
CA ALA A 106 -10.73 -1.19 6.23
C ALA A 106 -10.87 -0.71 7.69
N SER A 107 -11.17 0.58 7.89
CA SER A 107 -11.36 1.21 9.21
C SER A 107 -12.81 1.09 9.68
#